data_AF-A0A2N1L3R3-F1
#
_entry.id   AF-A0A2N1L3R3-F1
#
_cell.length_a   1.000
_cell.length_b   1.000
_cell.length_c   1.000
_cell.angle_alpha   90.00
_cell.angle_beta   90.00
_cell.angle_gamma   90.00
#
_symmetry.space_group_name_H-M   'P 1'
#
loop_
_entity.id
_entity.type
_entity.pdbx_description
1 polymer ?
#
loop_
_entity_poly.entity_id
_entity_poly.type
_entity_poly.pdbx_seq_one_letter_code
_entity_poly.pdbx_strand_id
1 'polypeptide(L)'
;MSNATNIHLPLAQGLTTRNNLLYNHVIDLLRIQKLGWFGDAHTTSGVQFVSRLSNLIWYIDPHRSKFIQRSYHFPKFIEELPEYKASSSYNQYYNNSHHKKIEIQAKTLKRHVEALENSLIQPWASDKKWEQFIDEVIQLCATSKKYVEYLDNVNNRMRIIHSSSIPIRNGIDHIKVLDINKTSSM
;
A
#
# COMPACT_ATOMS: atom_id res chain seq x y z
N MET A 1 -1.61 -36.19 22.14
CA MET A 1 -1.87 -35.67 20.78
C MET A 1 -2.84 -34.48 20.85
N SER A 2 -2.48 -33.39 21.54
CA SER A 2 -3.41 -32.30 21.92
C SER A 2 -3.13 -30.93 21.26
N ASN A 3 -2.12 -30.82 20.37
CA ASN A 3 -1.76 -29.55 19.74
C ASN A 3 -2.45 -29.29 18.38
N ALA A 4 -3.29 -30.22 17.89
CA ALA A 4 -3.87 -30.13 16.54
C ALA A 4 -5.14 -29.26 16.46
N THR A 5 -5.72 -28.85 17.60
CA THR A 5 -7.02 -28.16 17.64
C THR A 5 -6.93 -26.69 18.02
N ASN A 6 -5.81 -26.23 18.57
CA ASN A 6 -5.65 -24.85 18.99
C ASN A 6 -5.08 -23.99 17.87
N ILE A 7 -5.73 -22.85 17.65
CA ILE A 7 -5.28 -21.81 16.74
C ILE A 7 -4.23 -20.96 17.47
N HIS A 8 -3.08 -20.80 16.83
CA HIS A 8 -1.97 -19.99 17.33
C HIS A 8 -1.73 -18.79 16.41
N LEU A 9 -1.34 -17.67 17.02
CA LEU A 9 -0.96 -16.44 16.34
C LEU A 9 0.52 -16.16 16.55
N PRO A 10 1.19 -15.47 15.61
CA PRO A 10 2.52 -14.94 15.83
C PRO A 10 2.61 -14.10 17.11
N LEU A 11 3.79 -14.08 17.73
CA LEU A 11 4.04 -13.24 18.91
C LEU A 11 3.97 -11.77 18.53
N ALA A 12 3.31 -10.98 19.37
CA ALA A 12 3.31 -9.53 19.24
C ALA A 12 4.74 -8.99 19.38
N GLN A 13 5.05 -7.96 18.59
CA GLN A 13 6.31 -7.24 18.67
C GLN A 13 6.26 -6.16 19.74
N GLY A 14 7.40 -5.80 20.31
CA GLY A 14 7.49 -4.65 21.22
C GLY A 14 7.09 -3.36 20.50
N LEU A 15 6.40 -2.45 21.20
CA LEU A 15 5.88 -1.18 20.64
C LEU A 15 6.98 -0.11 20.44
N THR A 16 8.18 -0.53 20.07
CA THR A 16 9.34 0.35 19.84
C THR A 16 9.22 1.17 18.56
N THR A 17 8.44 0.71 17.58
CA THR A 17 8.18 1.42 16.34
C THR A 17 6.70 1.40 15.97
N ARG A 18 6.27 2.38 15.17
CA ARG A 18 4.90 2.42 14.61
C ARG A 18 4.63 1.29 13.61
N ASN A 19 5.66 0.72 12.98
CA ASN A 19 5.50 -0.47 12.14
C ASN A 19 5.22 -1.71 12.99
N ASN A 20 5.87 -1.84 14.16
CA ASN A 20 5.55 -2.90 15.12
C ASN A 20 4.11 -2.78 15.64
N LEU A 21 3.61 -1.55 15.82
CA LEU A 21 2.20 -1.33 16.14
C LEU A 21 1.27 -1.84 15.04
N LEU A 22 1.55 -1.52 13.77
CA LEU A 22 0.79 -2.06 12.63
C LEU A 22 0.80 -3.59 12.63
N TYR A 23 1.98 -4.20 12.81
CA TYR A 23 2.13 -5.65 12.91
C TYR A 23 1.23 -6.24 14.01
N ASN A 24 1.22 -5.63 15.18
CA ASN A 24 0.39 -6.07 16.30
C ASN A 24 -1.11 -5.91 16.01
N HIS A 25 -1.53 -4.80 15.40
CA HIS A 25 -2.92 -4.60 15.01
C HIS A 25 -3.38 -5.58 13.94
N VAL A 26 -2.50 -6.03 13.04
CA VAL A 26 -2.81 -7.13 12.11
C VAL A 26 -3.02 -8.43 12.90
N ILE A 27 -2.22 -8.73 13.92
CA ILE A 27 -2.45 -9.89 14.79
C ILE A 27 -3.79 -9.79 15.51
N ASP A 28 -4.14 -8.61 16.03
CA ASP A 28 -5.40 -8.39 16.73
C ASP A 28 -6.60 -8.56 15.80
N LEU A 29 -6.49 -8.08 14.56
CA LEU A 29 -7.50 -8.28 13.52
C LEU A 29 -7.72 -9.78 13.26
N LEU A 30 -6.64 -10.57 13.09
CA LEU A 30 -6.73 -12.02 12.92
C LEU A 30 -7.39 -12.68 14.14
N ARG A 31 -7.04 -12.22 15.36
CA ARG A 31 -7.64 -12.72 16.60
C ARG A 31 -9.14 -12.48 16.66
N ILE A 32 -9.59 -11.27 16.30
CA ILE A 32 -11.01 -10.89 16.27
C ILE A 32 -11.78 -11.76 15.27
N GLN A 33 -11.17 -12.04 14.12
CA GLN A 33 -11.75 -12.91 13.09
C GLN A 33 -11.58 -14.41 13.39
N LYS A 34 -11.02 -14.79 14.56
CA LYS A 34 -10.75 -16.19 14.96
C LYS A 34 -9.86 -16.95 13.96
N LEU A 35 -8.96 -16.23 13.30
CA LEU A 35 -7.98 -16.75 12.35
C LEU A 35 -6.66 -17.07 13.04
N GLY A 36 -5.90 -17.98 12.42
CA GLY A 36 -4.55 -18.32 12.83
C GLY A 36 -4.17 -19.73 12.38
N TRP A 37 -2.99 -20.16 12.82
CA TRP A 37 -2.35 -21.37 12.32
C TRP A 37 -2.43 -22.50 13.34
N PHE A 38 -2.53 -23.73 12.85
CA PHE A 38 -2.39 -24.92 13.68
C PHE A 38 -0.92 -25.31 13.81
N GLY A 39 -0.56 -25.87 14.97
CA GLY A 39 0.83 -26.25 15.27
C GLY A 39 1.81 -25.08 15.18
N ASP A 40 3.05 -25.36 14.79
CA ASP A 40 4.16 -24.39 14.83
C ASP A 40 4.22 -23.45 13.62
N ALA A 41 3.32 -23.59 12.65
CA ALA A 41 3.28 -22.75 11.46
C ALA A 41 3.12 -21.25 11.79
N HIS A 42 2.51 -20.92 12.94
CA HIS A 42 2.40 -19.54 13.42
C HIS A 42 3.78 -18.88 13.64
N THR A 43 4.82 -19.64 14.02
CA THR A 43 6.18 -19.12 14.27
C THR A 43 7.00 -18.93 12.99
N THR A 44 6.56 -19.52 11.88
CA THR A 44 7.27 -19.51 10.60
C THR A 44 6.45 -18.79 9.52
N SER A 45 5.56 -19.51 8.83
CA SER A 45 4.74 -18.97 7.75
C SER A 45 3.77 -17.89 8.24
N GLY A 46 3.25 -18.02 9.47
CA GLY A 46 2.42 -16.99 10.10
C GLY A 46 3.16 -15.69 10.34
N VAL A 47 4.34 -15.73 10.98
CA VAL A 47 5.22 -14.56 11.16
C VAL A 47 5.53 -13.90 9.81
N GLN A 48 5.89 -14.70 8.80
CA GLN A 48 6.21 -14.19 7.47
C GLN A 48 5.01 -13.50 6.81
N PHE A 49 3.82 -14.11 6.89
CA PHE A 49 2.60 -13.54 6.31
C PHE A 49 2.26 -12.20 6.97
N VAL A 50 2.19 -12.14 8.30
CA VAL A 50 1.88 -10.89 9.02
C VAL A 50 2.92 -9.81 8.73
N SER A 51 4.20 -10.18 8.65
CA SER A 51 5.28 -9.24 8.30
C SER A 51 5.13 -8.71 6.87
N ARG A 52 4.90 -9.59 5.89
CA ARG A 52 4.72 -9.20 4.48
C ARG A 52 3.50 -8.31 4.28
N LEU A 53 2.38 -8.64 4.92
CA LEU A 53 1.16 -7.84 4.90
C LEU A 53 1.40 -6.46 5.53
N SER A 54 2.01 -6.43 6.71
CA SER A 54 2.34 -5.18 7.41
C SER A 54 3.29 -4.31 6.59
N ASN A 55 4.30 -4.90 5.95
CA ASN A 55 5.25 -4.18 5.11
C ASN A 55 4.59 -3.55 3.87
N LEU A 56 3.66 -4.26 3.22
CA LEU A 56 2.91 -3.70 2.09
C LEU A 56 2.02 -2.54 2.55
N ILE A 57 1.26 -2.73 3.63
CA ILE A 57 0.39 -1.69 4.19
C ILE A 57 1.21 -0.48 4.63
N TRP A 58 2.32 -0.68 5.34
CA TRP A 58 3.24 0.37 5.78
C TRP A 58 3.79 1.19 4.62
N TYR A 59 4.14 0.53 3.52
CA TYR A 59 4.69 1.19 2.35
C TYR A 59 3.63 2.00 1.58
N ILE A 60 2.38 1.53 1.56
CA ILE A 60 1.26 2.23 0.90
C ILE A 60 0.68 3.35 1.77
N ASP A 61 0.75 3.23 3.09
CA ASP A 61 0.09 4.12 4.06
C ASP A 61 0.24 5.61 3.75
N PRO A 62 1.45 6.15 3.46
CA PRO A 62 1.60 7.58 3.21
C PRO A 62 1.06 8.04 1.84
N HIS A 63 0.65 7.09 1.01
CA HIS A 63 0.21 7.30 -0.38
C HIS A 63 -1.24 6.90 -0.61
N ARG A 64 -2.00 6.52 0.42
CA ARG A 64 -3.40 6.06 0.29
C ARG A 64 -4.28 7.01 -0.51
N SER A 65 -4.12 8.33 -0.33
CA SER A 65 -4.87 9.33 -1.10
C SER A 65 -4.59 9.25 -2.62
N LYS A 66 -3.37 8.90 -3.04
CA LYS A 66 -3.01 8.74 -4.46
C LYS A 66 -3.68 7.52 -5.08
N PHE A 67 -3.93 6.46 -4.31
CA PHE A 67 -4.72 5.31 -4.74
C PHE A 67 -6.19 5.72 -4.91
N ILE A 68 -6.76 6.36 -3.89
CA ILE A 68 -8.18 6.80 -3.90
C ILE A 68 -8.46 7.77 -5.06
N GLN A 69 -7.57 8.72 -5.32
CA GLN A 69 -7.69 9.67 -6.46
C GLN A 69 -7.74 8.97 -7.83
N ARG A 70 -7.31 7.71 -7.92
CA ARG A 70 -7.35 6.88 -9.13
C ARG A 70 -8.45 5.82 -9.08
N SER A 71 -9.39 5.96 -8.14
CA SER A 71 -10.48 5.02 -7.89
C SER A 71 -9.99 3.61 -7.56
N TYR A 72 -8.82 3.52 -6.91
CA TYR A 72 -8.30 2.28 -6.36
C TYR A 72 -8.71 2.18 -4.90
N HIS A 73 -9.75 1.39 -4.65
CA HIS A 73 -10.31 1.17 -3.32
C HIS A 73 -9.56 0.06 -2.59
N PHE A 74 -9.39 0.24 -1.28
CA PHE A 74 -8.76 -0.73 -0.41
C PHE A 74 -9.78 -1.76 0.09
N PRO A 75 -9.37 -3.00 0.35
CA PRO A 75 -10.26 -4.01 0.94
C PRO A 75 -10.70 -3.62 2.35
N LYS A 76 -11.84 -4.17 2.78
CA LYS A 76 -12.53 -3.79 4.02
C LYS A 76 -11.66 -3.96 5.26
N PHE A 77 -10.89 -5.06 5.36
CA PHE A 77 -10.03 -5.32 6.52
C PHE A 77 -8.99 -4.21 6.76
N ILE A 78 -8.57 -3.51 5.70
CA ILE A 78 -7.67 -2.36 5.84
C ILE A 78 -8.40 -1.26 6.60
N GLU A 79 -9.62 -0.93 6.19
CA GLU A 79 -10.43 0.10 6.84
C GLU A 79 -10.77 -0.24 8.29
N GLU A 80 -10.74 -1.53 8.66
CA GLU A 80 -10.93 -2.00 10.04
C GLU A 80 -9.71 -1.82 10.96
N LEU A 81 -8.53 -1.45 10.40
CA LEU A 81 -7.34 -1.20 11.21
C LEU A 81 -7.53 0.04 12.12
N PRO A 82 -7.13 -0.02 13.41
CA PRO A 82 -7.43 1.04 14.39
C PRO A 82 -7.05 2.45 13.97
N GLU A 83 -5.84 2.65 13.43
CA GLU A 83 -5.40 3.97 12.97
C GLU A 83 -6.26 4.48 11.81
N TYR A 84 -6.68 3.61 10.90
CA TYR A 84 -7.49 4.03 9.75
C TYR A 84 -8.95 4.32 10.14
N LYS A 85 -9.53 3.55 11.08
CA LYS A 85 -10.84 3.88 11.68
C LYS A 85 -10.83 5.23 12.38
N ALA A 86 -9.70 5.58 13.01
CA ALA A 86 -9.50 6.88 13.65
C ALA A 86 -9.14 8.01 12.68
N SER A 87 -9.22 7.78 11.36
CA SER A 87 -8.78 8.75 10.32
C SER A 87 -7.32 9.21 10.47
N SER A 88 -6.47 8.33 11.03
CA SER A 88 -5.03 8.50 11.25
C SER A 88 -4.22 7.64 10.25
N SER A 89 -2.91 7.59 10.45
CA SER A 89 -1.95 6.79 9.69
C SER A 89 -0.94 6.10 10.62
N TYR A 90 -0.41 4.95 10.22
CA TYR A 90 0.65 4.28 10.97
C TYR A 90 1.99 5.02 10.80
N ASN A 91 2.36 5.34 9.56
CA ASN A 91 3.59 6.01 9.18
C ASN A 91 3.49 7.53 9.36
N GLN A 92 3.33 7.95 10.62
CA GLN A 92 3.25 9.37 11.00
C GLN A 92 4.54 10.12 10.73
N TYR A 93 5.70 9.44 10.75
CA TYR A 93 6.98 10.07 10.43
C TYR A 93 7.01 10.64 9.00
N TYR A 94 6.48 9.91 8.02
CA TYR A 94 6.37 10.42 6.66
C TYR A 94 5.52 11.71 6.59
N ASN A 95 4.46 11.78 7.39
CA ASN A 95 3.56 12.93 7.40
C ASN A 95 4.13 14.14 8.14
N ASN A 96 4.78 13.90 9.28
CA ASN A 96 5.20 14.93 10.23
C ASN A 96 6.64 15.41 10.02
N SER A 97 7.48 14.64 9.31
CA SER A 97 8.87 15.03 9.09
C SER A 97 9.00 16.13 8.04
N HIS A 98 9.99 17.01 8.26
CA HIS A 98 10.40 18.03 7.29
C HIS A 98 11.33 17.47 6.19
N HIS A 99 11.63 16.17 6.23
CA HIS A 99 12.48 15.54 5.22
C HIS A 99 11.74 15.40 3.89
N LYS A 100 12.53 15.29 2.81
CA LYS A 100 12.00 15.07 1.47
C LYS A 100 11.16 13.80 1.47
N LYS A 101 9.88 13.96 1.15
CA LYS A 101 8.92 12.86 1.00
C LYS A 101 9.36 11.98 -0.18
N ILE A 102 9.59 10.71 0.10
CA ILE A 102 9.97 9.73 -0.93
C ILE A 102 8.71 9.35 -1.69
N GLU A 103 8.74 9.54 -3.00
CA GLU A 103 7.65 9.13 -3.88
C GLU A 103 7.55 7.61 -3.96
N ILE A 104 6.34 7.11 -4.14
CA ILE A 104 6.08 5.68 -4.28
C ILE A 104 6.72 5.15 -5.58
N GLN A 105 7.56 4.12 -5.46
CA GLN A 105 8.28 3.51 -6.58
C GLN A 105 7.61 2.20 -7.01
N ALA A 106 7.44 2.02 -8.32
CA ALA A 106 6.84 0.83 -8.93
C ALA A 106 7.60 -0.45 -8.52
N LYS A 107 8.93 -0.44 -8.65
CA LYS A 107 9.80 -1.57 -8.30
C LYS A 107 9.64 -2.01 -6.84
N THR A 108 9.62 -1.06 -5.91
CA THR A 108 9.51 -1.35 -4.48
C THR A 108 8.11 -1.81 -4.11
N LEU A 109 7.06 -1.19 -4.67
CA LEU A 109 5.67 -1.64 -4.48
C LEU A 109 5.50 -3.08 -4.99
N LYS A 110 5.98 -3.36 -6.20
CA LYS A 110 5.95 -4.69 -6.81
C LYS A 110 6.62 -5.74 -5.92
N ARG A 111 7.81 -5.44 -5.39
CA ARG A 111 8.52 -6.34 -4.46
C ARG A 111 7.70 -6.67 -3.22
N HIS A 112 7.00 -5.69 -2.64
CA HIS A 112 6.14 -5.93 -1.47
C HIS A 112 4.94 -6.81 -1.82
N VAL A 113 4.31 -6.57 -2.98
CA VAL A 113 3.20 -7.40 -3.46
C VAL A 113 3.65 -8.84 -3.72
N GLU A 114 4.72 -9.04 -4.48
CA GLU A 114 5.25 -10.38 -4.78
C GLU A 114 5.64 -11.14 -3.50
N ALA A 115 6.23 -10.43 -2.52
CA ALA A 115 6.52 -11.02 -1.23
C ALA A 115 5.24 -11.49 -0.52
N LEU A 116 4.17 -10.70 -0.53
CA LEU A 116 2.89 -11.10 0.07
C LEU A 116 2.24 -12.26 -0.68
N GLU A 117 2.25 -12.26 -2.01
CA GLU A 117 1.73 -13.36 -2.83
C GLU A 117 2.44 -14.69 -2.56
N ASN A 118 3.74 -14.66 -2.27
CA ASN A 118 4.50 -15.85 -1.85
C ASN A 118 4.00 -16.45 -0.51
N SER A 119 3.26 -15.69 0.31
CA SER A 119 2.59 -16.24 1.49
C SER A 119 1.25 -16.87 1.16
N LEU A 120 0.57 -16.42 0.10
CA LEU A 120 -0.77 -16.88 -0.28
C LEU A 120 -0.75 -18.27 -0.95
N ILE A 121 0.42 -18.72 -1.45
CA ILE A 121 0.60 -20.07 -2.01
C ILE A 121 0.77 -21.16 -0.94
N GLN A 122 0.82 -20.79 0.34
CA GLN A 122 1.03 -21.74 1.42
C GLN A 122 -0.25 -22.54 1.72
N PRO A 123 -0.16 -23.83 2.11
CA PRO A 123 -1.33 -24.69 2.27
C PRO A 123 -2.42 -24.16 3.21
N TRP A 124 -2.03 -23.42 4.26
CA TRP A 124 -2.98 -22.85 5.22
C TRP A 124 -3.87 -21.77 4.60
N ALA A 125 -3.44 -21.09 3.53
CA ALA A 125 -4.20 -20.01 2.91
C ALA A 125 -5.42 -20.53 2.14
N SER A 126 -5.42 -21.81 1.76
CA SER A 126 -6.54 -22.47 1.07
C SER A 126 -7.56 -23.10 2.02
N ASP A 127 -7.34 -23.05 3.34
CA ASP A 127 -8.29 -23.57 4.33
C ASP A 127 -9.55 -22.66 4.36
N LYS A 128 -10.74 -23.28 4.38
CA LYS A 128 -12.03 -22.61 4.25
C LYS A 128 -12.23 -21.50 5.28
N LYS A 129 -11.67 -21.64 6.48
CA LYS A 129 -11.76 -20.59 7.52
C LYS A 129 -11.08 -19.28 7.11
N TRP A 130 -10.10 -19.33 6.22
CA TRP A 130 -9.32 -18.17 5.76
C TRP A 130 -9.90 -17.51 4.50
N GLU A 131 -10.79 -18.19 3.78
CA GLU A 131 -11.26 -17.81 2.44
C GLU A 131 -11.62 -16.32 2.32
N GLN A 132 -12.53 -15.83 3.17
CA GLN A 132 -12.95 -14.43 3.12
C GLN A 132 -11.77 -13.46 3.33
N PHE A 133 -10.92 -13.71 4.33
CA PHE A 133 -9.80 -12.83 4.62
C PHE A 133 -8.74 -12.87 3.51
N ILE A 134 -8.48 -14.05 2.95
CA ILE A 134 -7.53 -14.23 1.85
C ILE A 134 -8.04 -13.60 0.56
N ASP A 135 -9.34 -13.67 0.27
CA ASP A 135 -9.94 -12.94 -0.86
C ASP A 135 -9.70 -11.43 -0.74
N GLU A 136 -9.88 -10.86 0.45
CA GLU A 136 -9.59 -9.45 0.67
C GLU A 136 -8.08 -9.13 0.54
N VAL A 137 -7.19 -10.02 1.00
CA VAL A 137 -5.74 -9.84 0.82
C VAL A 137 -5.34 -9.95 -0.66
N ILE A 138 -5.97 -10.84 -1.43
CA ILE A 138 -5.80 -10.93 -2.89
C ILE A 138 -6.26 -9.63 -3.56
N GLN A 139 -7.38 -9.06 -3.13
CA GLN A 139 -7.84 -7.75 -3.61
C GLN A 139 -6.82 -6.64 -3.32
N LEU A 140 -6.18 -6.63 -2.14
CA LEU A 140 -5.09 -5.70 -1.84
C LEU A 140 -3.92 -5.85 -2.83
N CYS A 141 -3.49 -7.09 -3.09
CA CYS A 141 -2.44 -7.39 -4.07
C CYS A 141 -2.82 -6.89 -5.47
N ALA A 142 -4.04 -7.17 -5.92
CA ALA A 142 -4.55 -6.76 -7.23
C ALA A 142 -4.61 -5.23 -7.37
N THR A 143 -5.15 -4.54 -6.36
CA THR A 143 -5.18 -3.06 -6.31
C THR A 143 -3.77 -2.47 -6.35
N SER A 144 -2.84 -3.08 -5.63
CA SER A 144 -1.43 -2.66 -5.63
C SER A 144 -0.77 -2.87 -6.99
N LYS A 145 -1.04 -4.00 -7.68
CA LYS A 145 -0.54 -4.27 -9.05
C LYS A 145 -1.06 -3.28 -10.07
N LYS A 146 -2.35 -2.93 -10.04
CA LYS A 146 -2.91 -1.87 -10.90
C LYS A 146 -2.16 -0.55 -10.72
N TYR A 147 -1.79 -0.21 -9.49
CA TYR A 147 -1.00 0.99 -9.23
C TYR A 147 0.45 0.86 -9.71
N VAL A 148 1.07 -0.32 -9.62
CA VAL A 148 2.39 -0.59 -10.24
C VAL A 148 2.33 -0.35 -11.75
N GLU A 149 1.34 -0.90 -12.44
CA GLU A 149 1.15 -0.71 -13.89
C GLU A 149 0.98 0.76 -14.26
N TYR A 150 0.21 1.49 -13.46
CA TYR A 150 0.08 2.94 -13.61
C TYR A 150 1.42 3.65 -13.49
N LEU A 151 2.21 3.36 -12.45
CA LEU A 151 3.51 3.98 -12.24
C LEU A 151 4.48 3.66 -13.38
N ASP A 152 4.49 2.42 -13.88
CA ASP A 152 5.32 2.03 -15.01
C ASP A 152 4.92 2.79 -16.29
N ASN A 153 3.62 2.99 -16.54
CA ASN A 153 3.14 3.80 -17.66
C ASN A 153 3.62 5.26 -17.54
N VAL A 154 3.45 5.88 -16.37
CA VAL A 154 3.93 7.26 -16.12
C VAL A 154 5.43 7.37 -16.31
N ASN A 155 6.21 6.44 -15.77
CA ASN A 155 7.67 6.43 -15.88
C ASN A 155 8.12 6.25 -17.33
N ASN A 156 7.45 5.36 -18.09
CA ASN A 156 7.74 5.14 -19.50
C ASN A 156 7.42 6.39 -20.33
N ARG A 157 6.27 7.03 -20.10
CA ARG A 157 5.93 8.31 -20.75
C ARG A 157 6.97 9.38 -20.46
N MET A 158 7.38 9.53 -19.20
CA MET A 158 8.38 10.53 -18.83
C MET A 158 9.74 10.25 -19.47
N ARG A 159 10.13 8.99 -19.59
CA ARG A 159 11.36 8.59 -20.29
C ARG A 159 11.31 8.97 -21.77
N ILE A 160 10.20 8.67 -22.45
CA ILE A 160 9.98 9.03 -23.86
C ILE A 160 10.09 10.54 -24.05
N ILE A 161 9.44 11.31 -23.17
CA ILE A 161 9.49 12.77 -23.15
C ILE A 161 10.93 13.28 -23.00
N HIS A 162 11.69 12.74 -22.04
CA HIS A 162 13.07 13.17 -21.82
C HIS A 162 14.01 12.79 -22.98
N SER A 163 13.73 11.69 -23.68
CA SER A 163 14.47 11.30 -24.88
C SER A 163 14.02 12.02 -26.16
N SER A 164 12.91 12.76 -26.12
CA SER A 164 12.39 13.52 -27.26
C SER A 164 13.19 14.80 -27.46
N SER A 165 13.60 15.06 -28.69
CA SER A 165 14.16 16.35 -29.10
C SER A 165 13.10 17.44 -29.26
N ILE A 166 11.82 17.07 -29.24
CA ILE A 166 10.67 17.98 -29.40
C ILE A 166 10.15 18.38 -28.00
N PRO A 167 10.15 19.68 -27.66
CA PRO A 167 9.56 20.18 -26.41
C PRO A 167 8.06 19.91 -26.33
N ILE A 168 7.56 19.49 -25.16
CA ILE A 168 6.10 19.26 -24.95
C ILE A 168 5.30 20.56 -24.98
N ARG A 169 5.92 21.68 -24.61
CA ARG A 169 5.36 23.02 -24.73
C ARG A 169 6.26 23.83 -25.64
N ASN A 170 5.79 24.15 -26.85
CA ASN A 170 6.37 25.23 -27.62
C ASN A 170 5.99 26.54 -26.92
N GLY A 171 6.98 27.35 -26.53
CA GLY A 171 6.77 28.66 -25.91
C GLY A 171 6.07 29.70 -26.81
N ILE A 172 5.61 29.28 -27.98
CA ILE A 172 4.97 30.10 -29.01
C ILE A 172 3.43 30.03 -28.91
N ASP A 173 2.86 28.93 -28.40
CA ASP A 173 1.44 28.64 -28.66
C ASP A 173 0.44 29.37 -27.73
N HIS A 174 0.89 30.08 -26.68
CA HIS A 174 -0.01 30.68 -25.68
C HIS A 174 0.31 32.09 -25.21
N ILE A 175 1.12 32.88 -25.93
CA ILE A 175 1.26 34.31 -25.61
C ILE A 175 0.29 35.12 -26.47
N LYS A 176 -0.95 35.30 -26.01
CA LYS A 176 -1.77 36.43 -26.47
C LYS A 176 -1.32 37.67 -25.70
N VAL A 177 -0.34 38.39 -26.23
CA VAL A 177 -0.08 39.77 -25.78
C VAL A 177 -1.26 40.62 -26.27
N LEU A 178 -2.12 41.05 -25.36
CA LEU A 178 -3.11 42.07 -25.66
C LEU A 178 -2.42 43.43 -25.46
N ASP A 179 -2.02 44.06 -26.56
CA ASP A 179 -1.64 45.47 -26.54
C ASP A 179 -2.89 46.31 -26.27
N ILE A 180 -3.00 46.83 -25.05
CA ILE A 180 -4.01 47.83 -24.71
C ILE A 180 -3.50 49.16 -25.26
N ASN A 181 -3.88 49.48 -26.50
CA ASN A 181 -3.67 50.81 -27.05
C ASN A 181 -4.41 51.82 -26.17
N LYS A 182 -3.64 52.67 -25.49
CA LYS A 182 -4.13 53.81 -24.74
C LYS A 182 -4.82 54.76 -25.72
N THR A 183 -6.15 54.76 -25.77
CA THR A 183 -6.89 55.83 -26.43
C THR A 183 -6.67 57.11 -25.63
N SER A 184 -5.84 58.01 -26.16
CA SER A 184 -5.82 59.41 -25.76
C SER A 184 -7.16 60.03 -26.13
N SER A 185 -7.98 60.33 -25.14
CA SER A 185 -9.11 61.26 -25.29
C SER A 185 -8.58 62.68 -25.11
N MET A 186 -8.71 63.50 -26.17
CA MET A 186 -8.80 64.96 -26.04
C MET A 186 -10.22 65.34 -25.64
#